data_AF-A0A3C0WW09-F1
#
_entry.id   AF-A0A3C0WW09-F1
#
_cell.length_a   1.000
_cell.length_b   1.000
_cell.length_c   1.000
_cell.angle_alpha   90.00
_cell.angle_beta   90.00
_cell.angle_gamma   90.00
#
_symmetry.space_group_name_H-M   'P 1'
#
loop_
_entity.id
_entity.type
_entity.pdbx_description
1 polymer ?
#
loop_
_entity_poly.entity_id
_entity_poly.type
_entity_poly.pdbx_seq_one_letter_code
_entity_poly.pdbx_strand_id
1 'polypeptide(L)'
;MKRHDSQVRTRPFNEIHEKEMKEAQAMLEDLDLIYQSALKSVISSESVLDGFSIKTSMTLCLSGTPFKAIASGEFDSSNKFTYSYFDEQRNKYPNDDPTFVNPQYELFPNMRIFGYNMARFVRNPDVVKECEIRDVKSGGRVFFSLNSFFRTENEENHDLPCRFVYESEI
;
A
#
# COMPACT_ATOMS: atom_id res chain seq x y z
N MET A 1 -27.30 57.49 -21.68
CA MET A 1 -27.79 56.09 -21.64
C MET A 1 -26.78 55.27 -20.86
N LYS A 2 -27.09 54.89 -19.62
CA LYS A 2 -26.16 54.23 -18.69
C LYS A 2 -26.09 52.73 -19.03
N ARG A 3 -24.89 52.18 -19.20
CA ARG A 3 -24.66 50.73 -19.30
C ARG A 3 -24.57 50.15 -17.89
N HIS A 4 -25.45 49.21 -17.56
CA HIS A 4 -25.37 48.41 -16.34
C HIS A 4 -24.51 47.18 -16.62
N ASP A 5 -23.31 47.12 -16.03
CA ASP A 5 -22.53 45.88 -15.95
C ASP A 5 -23.03 45.07 -14.74
N SER A 6 -23.64 43.92 -15.03
CA SER A 6 -23.97 42.90 -14.04
C SER A 6 -22.76 41.99 -13.82
N GLN A 7 -22.02 42.19 -12.73
CA GLN A 7 -21.02 41.24 -12.27
C GLN A 7 -21.70 39.96 -11.75
N VAL A 8 -21.58 38.87 -12.51
CA VAL A 8 -21.89 37.52 -12.04
C VAL A 8 -20.77 37.11 -11.08
N ARG A 9 -21.07 37.08 -9.78
CA ARG A 9 -20.19 36.48 -8.75
C ARG A 9 -20.14 34.96 -8.97
N THR A 10 -19.18 34.48 -9.75
CA THR A 10 -18.78 33.07 -9.69
C THR A 10 -18.04 32.83 -8.39
N ARG A 11 -18.63 32.09 -7.44
CA ARG A 11 -17.89 31.55 -6.30
C ARG A 11 -16.83 30.57 -6.83
N PRO A 12 -15.58 30.62 -6.35
CA PRO A 12 -14.53 29.79 -6.90
C PRO A 12 -14.81 28.31 -6.59
N PHE A 13 -14.90 27.51 -7.63
CA PHE A 13 -15.11 26.06 -7.62
C PHE A 13 -14.19 25.30 -6.63
N ASN A 14 -13.00 25.85 -6.33
CA ASN A 14 -12.03 25.27 -5.42
C ASN A 14 -12.42 25.29 -3.93
N GLU A 15 -13.16 26.30 -3.46
CA GLU A 15 -13.52 26.41 -2.03
C GLU A 15 -14.56 25.36 -1.61
N ILE A 16 -15.44 24.98 -2.53
CA ILE A 16 -16.47 23.96 -2.30
C ILE A 16 -15.82 22.59 -2.16
N HIS A 17 -14.90 22.26 -3.07
CA HIS A 17 -14.19 20.98 -3.05
C HIS A 17 -13.28 20.84 -1.82
N GLU A 18 -12.60 21.91 -1.40
CA GLU A 18 -11.76 21.88 -0.21
C GLU A 18 -12.58 21.70 1.08
N LYS A 19 -13.79 22.26 1.12
CA LYS A 19 -14.72 22.07 2.25
C LYS A 19 -15.29 20.65 2.28
N GLU A 20 -15.71 20.12 1.13
CA GLU A 20 -16.19 18.74 1.01
C GLU A 20 -15.11 17.72 1.41
N MET A 21 -13.85 17.96 1.03
CA MET A 21 -12.72 17.11 1.39
C MET A 21 -12.40 17.15 2.88
N LYS A 22 -12.53 18.32 3.54
CA LYS A 22 -12.37 18.43 5.00
C LYS A 22 -13.51 17.75 5.76
N GLU A 23 -14.75 17.88 5.28
CA GLU A 23 -15.90 17.20 5.87
C GLU A 23 -15.79 15.67 5.72
N ALA A 24 -15.37 15.18 4.54
CA ALA A 24 -15.11 13.76 4.32
C ALA A 24 -13.99 13.22 5.23
N GLN A 25 -12.94 14.00 5.48
CA GLN A 25 -11.86 13.63 6.39
C GLN A 25 -12.31 13.56 7.85
N ALA A 26 -13.06 14.56 8.32
CA ALA A 26 -13.62 14.54 9.67
C ALA A 26 -14.53 13.32 9.87
N MET A 27 -15.38 13.01 8.89
CA MET A 27 -16.24 11.82 8.93
C MET A 27 -15.46 10.50 8.93
N LEU A 28 -14.34 10.44 8.20
CA LEU A 28 -13.48 9.26 8.16
C LEU A 28 -12.72 9.05 9.47
N GLU A 29 -12.25 10.13 10.09
CA GLU A 29 -11.60 10.11 11.40
C GLU A 29 -12.60 9.67 12.49
N ASP A 30 -13.81 10.22 12.48
CA ASP A 30 -14.87 9.83 13.41
C ASP A 30 -15.26 8.36 13.25
N LEU A 31 -15.32 7.83 12.02
CA LEU A 31 -15.55 6.41 11.78
C LEU A 31 -14.42 5.52 12.29
N ASP A 32 -13.16 5.91 12.11
CA ASP A 32 -12.00 5.17 12.62
C ASP A 32 -11.99 5.16 14.16
N LEU A 33 -12.33 6.28 14.79
CA LEU A 33 -12.50 6.39 16.25
C LEU A 33 -13.65 5.51 16.77
N ILE A 34 -14.79 5.48 16.07
CA ILE A 34 -15.92 4.61 16.41
C ILE A 34 -15.52 3.14 16.26
N TYR A 35 -14.84 2.79 15.17
CA TYR A 35 -14.38 1.42 14.93
C TYR A 35 -13.37 0.96 15.98
N GLN A 36 -12.37 1.80 16.31
CA GLN A 36 -11.39 1.49 17.34
C GLN A 36 -12.00 1.42 18.74
N SER A 37 -12.97 2.29 19.06
CA SER A 37 -13.67 2.24 20.35
C SER A 37 -14.60 1.03 20.47
N ALA A 38 -15.27 0.63 19.39
CA ALA A 38 -16.05 -0.60 19.33
C ALA A 38 -15.17 -1.85 19.43
N LEU A 39 -14.05 -1.89 18.72
CA LEU A 39 -13.05 -2.95 18.88
C LEU A 39 -12.56 -3.02 20.32
N LYS A 40 -12.21 -1.89 20.94
CA LYS A 40 -11.70 -1.84 22.31
C LYS A 40 -12.76 -2.20 23.36
N SER A 41 -14.05 -1.95 23.10
CA SER A 41 -15.14 -2.32 24.02
C SER A 41 -15.53 -3.80 23.92
N VAL A 42 -15.45 -4.38 22.72
CA VAL A 42 -15.61 -5.83 22.50
C VAL A 42 -14.38 -6.59 23.04
N ILE A 43 -13.19 -6.01 22.88
CA ILE A 43 -11.92 -6.50 23.46
C ILE A 43 -11.74 -5.89 24.86
N SER A 44 -12.76 -6.01 25.71
CA SER A 44 -12.69 -5.75 27.16
C SER A 44 -11.86 -6.81 27.89
N SER A 45 -11.66 -7.97 27.25
CA SER A 45 -10.71 -8.99 27.66
C SER A 45 -9.36 -8.75 26.99
N GLU A 46 -8.26 -9.03 27.69
CA GLU A 46 -6.88 -8.84 27.21
C GLU A 46 -6.58 -9.59 25.90
N SER A 47 -7.43 -10.55 25.50
CA SER A 47 -7.34 -11.27 24.23
C SER A 47 -8.70 -11.55 23.60
N VAL A 48 -8.77 -11.51 22.26
CA VAL A 48 -9.97 -11.91 21.48
C VAL A 48 -10.42 -13.34 21.84
N LEU A 49 -9.49 -14.22 22.20
CA LEU A 49 -9.76 -15.60 22.57
C LEU A 49 -10.62 -15.72 23.84
N ASP A 50 -10.35 -14.86 24.83
CA ASP A 50 -11.09 -14.82 26.09
C ASP A 50 -12.53 -14.35 25.88
N GLY A 51 -12.73 -13.37 24.99
CA GLY A 51 -14.07 -12.88 24.61
C GLY A 51 -14.97 -13.96 24.01
N PHE A 52 -14.38 -14.94 23.32
CA PHE A 52 -15.11 -16.05 22.71
C PHE A 52 -15.00 -17.37 23.49
N SER A 53 -14.36 -17.39 24.66
CA SER A 53 -14.11 -18.61 25.44
C SER A 53 -13.46 -19.75 24.65
N ILE A 54 -12.62 -19.40 23.65
CA ILE A 54 -11.95 -20.37 22.79
C ILE A 54 -10.71 -20.88 23.52
N LYS A 55 -10.64 -22.20 23.76
CA LYS A 55 -9.45 -22.86 24.30
C LYS A 55 -8.64 -23.49 23.16
N THR A 56 -7.41 -23.04 22.96
CA THR A 56 -6.48 -23.61 21.98
C THR A 56 -5.26 -24.20 22.68
N SER A 57 -4.73 -25.31 22.14
CA SER A 57 -3.44 -25.86 22.60
C SER A 57 -2.25 -25.16 21.95
N MET A 58 -2.44 -24.61 20.75
CA MET A 58 -1.44 -23.89 19.97
C MET A 58 -2.13 -22.88 19.05
N THR A 59 -1.49 -21.75 18.80
CA THR A 59 -1.99 -20.69 17.91
C THR A 59 -0.95 -20.44 16.81
N LEU A 60 -1.38 -20.51 15.55
CA LEU A 60 -0.55 -20.19 14.39
C LEU A 60 -0.88 -18.78 13.90
N CYS A 61 0.06 -17.86 14.04
CA CYS A 61 -0.07 -16.49 13.54
C CYS A 61 0.54 -16.38 12.14
N LEU A 62 -0.29 -16.22 11.11
CA LEU A 62 0.17 -15.99 9.74
C LEU A 62 0.23 -14.49 9.47
N SER A 63 1.41 -13.97 9.18
CA SER A 63 1.62 -12.55 8.88
C SER A 63 2.67 -12.38 7.80
N GLY A 64 2.37 -11.56 6.78
CA GLY A 64 3.31 -11.22 5.72
C GLY A 64 4.41 -10.25 6.18
N THR A 65 4.13 -9.39 7.16
CA THR A 65 5.10 -8.41 7.69
C THR A 65 4.91 -8.24 9.21
N PRO A 66 5.35 -9.21 10.04
CA PRO A 66 5.14 -9.16 11.49
C PRO A 66 6.13 -8.22 12.19
N PHE A 67 6.48 -7.07 11.61
CA PHE A 67 7.51 -6.17 12.16
C PHE A 67 7.18 -5.73 13.58
N LYS A 68 5.91 -5.39 13.85
CA LYS A 68 5.46 -4.95 15.18
C LYS A 68 5.49 -6.08 16.21
N ALA A 69 5.05 -7.27 15.82
CA ALA A 69 5.03 -8.48 16.65
C ALA A 69 6.44 -9.01 16.97
N ILE A 70 7.37 -8.90 16.00
CA ILE A 70 8.78 -9.19 16.23
C ILE A 70 9.39 -8.14 17.16
N ALA A 71 9.11 -6.85 16.93
CA ALA A 71 9.67 -5.77 17.73
C ALA A 71 9.14 -5.72 19.17
N SER A 72 7.92 -6.19 19.42
CA SER A 72 7.35 -6.30 20.77
C SER A 72 7.97 -7.42 21.61
N GLY A 73 8.75 -8.32 21.01
CA GLY A 73 9.32 -9.48 21.70
C GLY A 73 8.29 -10.56 22.04
N GLU A 74 7.11 -10.50 21.43
CA GLU A 74 6.01 -11.46 21.65
C GLU A 74 6.36 -12.86 21.10
N PHE A 75 7.32 -12.92 20.18
CA PHE A 75 7.82 -14.14 19.55
C PHE A 75 9.32 -14.30 19.81
N ASP A 76 9.73 -15.50 20.20
CA ASP A 76 11.12 -15.89 20.36
C ASP A 76 11.66 -16.51 19.06
N SER A 77 12.96 -16.82 19.01
CA SER A 77 13.53 -17.45 17.81
C SER A 77 13.07 -18.89 17.59
N SER A 78 12.51 -19.56 18.61
CA SER A 78 12.06 -20.96 18.55
C SER A 78 10.65 -21.11 18.00
N ASN A 79 9.83 -20.06 18.10
CA ASN A 79 8.46 -20.02 17.61
C ASN A 79 8.30 -19.15 16.34
N LYS A 80 9.40 -18.61 15.81
CA LYS A 80 9.44 -17.85 14.56
C LYS A 80 9.85 -18.74 13.39
N PHE A 81 8.93 -18.93 12.45
CA PHE A 81 9.18 -19.61 11.18
C PHE A 81 9.09 -18.62 10.04
N THR A 82 10.23 -18.23 9.47
CA THR A 82 10.28 -17.33 8.31
C THR A 82 10.38 -18.17 7.05
N TYR A 83 9.54 -17.86 6.08
CA TYR A 83 9.65 -18.39 4.73
C TYR A 83 9.69 -17.20 3.77
N SER A 84 10.86 -16.95 3.23
CA SER A 84 11.11 -15.80 2.36
C SER A 84 11.04 -16.20 0.90
N TYR A 85 10.92 -15.19 0.03
CA TYR A 85 10.99 -15.42 -1.41
C TYR A 85 12.32 -16.05 -1.85
N PHE A 86 13.42 -15.80 -1.13
CA PHE A 86 14.69 -16.47 -1.38
C PHE A 86 14.61 -17.97 -1.10
N ASP A 87 13.91 -18.37 -0.05
CA ASP A 87 13.69 -19.79 0.28
C ASP A 87 12.85 -20.47 -0.81
N GLU A 88 11.80 -19.80 -1.29
CA GLU A 88 10.99 -20.25 -2.42
C GLU A 88 11.83 -20.46 -3.69
N GLN A 89 12.67 -19.49 -4.06
CA GLN A 89 13.52 -19.61 -5.24
C GLN A 89 14.54 -20.75 -5.12
N ARG A 90 15.14 -20.92 -3.94
CA ARG A 90 16.07 -22.03 -3.69
C ARG A 90 15.39 -23.39 -3.75
N ASN A 91 14.14 -23.49 -3.27
CA ASN A 91 13.35 -24.72 -3.39
C ASN A 91 12.87 -24.98 -4.82
N LYS A 92 12.68 -23.91 -5.60
CA LYS A 92 12.35 -23.98 -7.03
C LYS A 92 13.50 -24.52 -7.87
N TYR A 93 14.74 -24.09 -7.56
CA TYR A 93 15.96 -24.49 -8.25
C TYR A 93 16.92 -25.22 -7.30
N PRO A 94 16.63 -26.48 -6.93
CA PRO A 94 17.44 -27.22 -5.98
C PRO A 94 18.87 -27.41 -6.50
N ASN A 95 19.84 -27.38 -5.58
CA ASN A 95 21.28 -27.39 -5.89
C ASN A 95 21.74 -26.24 -6.79
N ASP A 96 20.99 -25.13 -6.83
CA ASP A 96 21.24 -23.98 -7.69
C ASP A 96 21.32 -24.34 -9.19
N ASP A 97 20.62 -25.41 -9.61
CA ASP A 97 20.54 -25.81 -11.02
C ASP A 97 19.31 -25.18 -11.70
N PRO A 98 19.51 -24.19 -12.59
CA PRO A 98 18.40 -23.52 -13.28
C PRO A 98 17.71 -24.40 -14.32
N THR A 99 18.30 -25.53 -14.69
CA THR A 99 17.75 -26.46 -15.69
C THR A 99 16.74 -27.45 -15.09
N PHE A 100 16.79 -27.64 -13.77
CA PHE A 100 15.87 -28.49 -13.04
C PHE A 100 14.94 -27.64 -12.16
N VAL A 101 13.66 -27.62 -12.52
CA VAL A 101 12.62 -26.93 -11.77
C VAL A 101 11.88 -27.95 -10.91
N ASN A 102 11.77 -27.69 -9.60
CA ASN A 102 10.96 -28.50 -8.71
C ASN A 102 9.46 -28.37 -9.08
N PRO A 103 8.74 -29.47 -9.37
CA PRO A 103 7.33 -29.44 -9.77
C PRO A 103 6.39 -28.74 -8.76
N GLN A 104 6.72 -28.79 -7.46
CA GLN A 104 5.92 -28.14 -6.42
C GLN A 104 6.00 -26.60 -6.47
N TYR A 105 7.04 -26.06 -7.11
CA TYR A 105 7.34 -24.64 -7.20
C TYR A 105 7.33 -24.12 -8.64
N GLU A 106 6.91 -24.95 -9.61
CA GLU A 106 6.94 -24.60 -11.04
C GLU A 106 6.12 -23.34 -11.33
N LEU A 107 4.95 -23.21 -10.71
CA LEU A 107 4.03 -22.08 -10.86
C LEU A 107 4.51 -20.81 -10.16
N PHE A 108 5.50 -20.89 -9.26
CA PHE A 108 5.98 -19.71 -8.54
C PHE A 108 6.76 -18.80 -9.51
N PRO A 109 6.61 -17.48 -9.46
CA PRO A 109 7.39 -16.59 -10.32
C PRO A 109 8.89 -16.67 -10.01
N ASN A 110 9.72 -16.30 -10.97
CA ASN A 110 11.14 -16.10 -10.71
C ASN A 110 11.35 -14.78 -9.99
N MET A 111 12.23 -14.77 -8.99
CA MET A 111 12.63 -13.53 -8.33
C MET A 111 13.51 -12.71 -9.27
N ARG A 112 13.13 -11.45 -9.46
CA ARG A 112 13.94 -10.46 -10.17
C ARG A 112 14.13 -9.26 -9.27
N ILE A 113 15.38 -8.95 -8.95
CA ILE A 113 15.73 -7.78 -8.13
C ILE A 113 16.32 -6.73 -9.06
N PHE A 114 15.72 -5.54 -9.04
CA PHE A 114 16.16 -4.40 -9.83
C PHE A 114 16.58 -3.26 -8.91
N GLY A 115 17.68 -2.60 -9.24
CA GLY A 115 18.14 -1.40 -8.55
C GLY A 115 17.86 -0.18 -9.40
N TYR A 116 17.09 0.77 -8.87
CA TYR A 116 16.74 2.01 -9.57
C TYR A 116 17.42 3.21 -8.93
N ASN A 117 17.95 4.11 -9.77
CA ASN A 117 18.51 5.38 -9.31
C ASN A 117 17.42 6.45 -9.28
N MET A 118 16.90 6.74 -8.09
CA MET A 118 15.82 7.72 -7.91
C MET A 118 16.19 9.13 -8.34
N ALA A 119 17.45 9.54 -8.20
CA ALA A 119 17.90 10.88 -8.61
C ALA A 119 17.79 11.09 -10.13
N ARG A 120 17.73 10.02 -10.92
CA ARG A 120 17.49 10.09 -12.36
C ARG A 120 16.04 10.41 -12.71
N PHE A 121 15.09 9.93 -11.92
CA PHE A 121 13.65 10.07 -12.23
C PHE A 121 13.12 11.45 -11.87
N VAL A 122 13.72 12.12 -10.87
CA VAL A 122 13.38 13.51 -10.52
C VAL A 122 13.73 14.52 -11.63
N ARG A 123 14.42 14.09 -12.70
CA ARG A 123 14.80 14.98 -13.80
C ARG A 123 13.69 15.28 -14.78
N ASN A 124 12.67 14.43 -14.87
CA ASN A 124 11.52 14.65 -15.75
C ASN A 124 10.35 15.22 -14.94
N PRO A 125 10.12 16.55 -14.97
CA PRO A 125 9.14 17.20 -14.10
C PRO A 125 7.71 16.74 -14.39
N ASP A 126 7.41 16.29 -15.61
CA ASP A 126 6.08 15.80 -15.97
C ASP A 126 5.80 14.46 -15.29
N VAL A 127 6.77 13.53 -15.32
CA VAL A 127 6.68 12.22 -14.64
C VAL A 127 6.59 12.40 -13.13
N VAL A 128 7.41 13.29 -12.56
CA VAL A 128 7.38 13.58 -11.12
C VAL A 128 5.99 14.05 -10.73
N LYS A 129 5.45 15.05 -11.43
CA LYS A 129 4.14 15.61 -11.13
C LYS A 129 3.02 14.58 -11.22
N GLU A 130 3.06 13.67 -12.18
CA GLU A 130 2.07 12.58 -12.29
C GLU A 130 2.25 11.48 -11.24
N CYS A 131 3.44 11.34 -10.66
CA CYS A 131 3.73 10.39 -9.59
C CYS A 131 3.66 11.01 -8.19
N GLU A 132 3.29 12.29 -8.07
CA GLU A 132 3.14 12.96 -6.79
C GLU A 132 1.83 12.54 -6.10
N ILE A 133 1.95 12.09 -4.86
CA ILE A 133 0.82 11.88 -3.95
C ILE A 133 0.89 12.89 -2.81
N ARG A 134 -0.24 13.50 -2.48
CA ARG A 134 -0.37 14.37 -1.30
C ARG A 134 -0.92 13.56 -0.15
N ASP A 135 -0.14 13.45 0.91
CA ASP A 135 -0.63 12.88 2.15
C ASP A 135 -1.25 13.98 2.99
N VAL A 136 -2.58 13.92 3.11
CA VAL A 136 -3.33 14.90 3.89
C VAL A 136 -3.13 14.70 5.39
N LYS A 137 -2.88 13.46 5.85
CA LYS A 137 -2.58 13.16 7.26
C LYS A 137 -1.21 13.69 7.67
N SER A 138 -0.28 13.82 6.73
CA SER A 138 1.04 14.43 6.94
C SER A 138 1.07 15.96 6.74
N GLY A 139 -0.08 16.65 6.81
CA GLY A 139 -0.13 18.11 6.66
C GLY A 139 0.12 18.61 5.24
N GLY A 140 -0.25 17.83 4.22
CA GLY A 140 -0.15 18.21 2.82
C GLY A 140 1.25 18.03 2.21
N ARG A 141 2.12 17.26 2.87
CA ARG A 141 3.42 16.86 2.30
C ARG A 141 3.23 16.07 1.01
N VAL A 142 4.11 16.34 0.06
CA VAL A 142 4.14 15.68 -1.25
C VAL A 142 5.16 14.54 -1.19
N PHE A 143 4.75 13.36 -1.65
CA PHE A 143 5.59 12.17 -1.75
C PHE A 143 5.58 11.65 -3.18
N PHE A 144 6.62 10.90 -3.53
CA PHE A 144 6.70 10.20 -4.80
C PHE A 144 6.11 8.79 -4.64
N SER A 145 5.15 8.44 -5.51
CA SER A 145 4.48 7.14 -5.54
C SER A 145 5.17 6.20 -6.53
N LEU A 146 5.80 5.14 -6.01
CA LEU A 146 6.37 4.08 -6.86
C LEU A 146 5.29 3.34 -7.64
N ASN A 147 4.09 3.16 -7.08
CA ASN A 147 2.99 2.50 -7.79
C ASN A 147 2.57 3.32 -9.01
N SER A 148 2.50 4.65 -8.87
CA SER A 148 2.16 5.55 -9.98
C SER A 148 3.24 5.57 -11.07
N PHE A 149 4.50 5.41 -10.67
CA PHE A 149 5.65 5.35 -11.58
C PHE A 149 5.75 4.03 -12.34
N PHE A 150 5.49 2.90 -11.67
CA PHE A 150 5.51 1.57 -12.28
C PHE A 150 4.15 1.11 -12.82
N ARG A 151 3.20 2.04 -13.02
CA ARG A 151 1.89 1.69 -13.60
C ARG A 151 2.04 1.19 -15.03
N THR A 152 1.16 0.28 -15.41
CA THR A 152 1.12 -0.26 -16.76
C THR A 152 -0.05 0.29 -17.57
N GLU A 153 0.09 0.37 -18.90
CA GLU A 153 -0.97 0.81 -19.81
C GLU A 153 -2.24 -0.06 -19.66
N ASN A 154 -2.08 -1.33 -19.28
CA ASN A 154 -3.19 -2.27 -19.10
C ASN A 154 -4.12 -1.91 -17.92
N GLU A 155 -3.64 -1.17 -16.93
CA GLU A 155 -4.45 -0.75 -15.78
C GLU A 155 -5.56 0.24 -16.17
N GLU A 156 -5.32 1.03 -17.23
CA GLU A 156 -6.33 1.96 -17.77
C GLU A 156 -7.20 1.28 -18.83
N ASN A 157 -6.61 0.38 -19.62
CA ASN A 157 -7.32 -0.37 -20.64
C ASN A 157 -6.77 -1.80 -20.77
N HIS A 158 -7.56 -2.78 -20.37
CA HIS A 158 -7.17 -4.19 -20.39
C HIS A 158 -6.89 -4.77 -21.79
N ASP A 159 -7.28 -4.07 -22.86
CA ASP A 159 -6.95 -4.44 -24.24
C ASP A 159 -5.52 -4.03 -24.65
N LEU A 160 -4.85 -3.18 -23.86
CA LEU A 160 -3.48 -2.74 -24.11
C LEU A 160 -2.45 -3.75 -23.58
N PRO A 161 -1.25 -3.81 -24.19
CA PRO A 161 -0.19 -4.66 -23.69
C PRO A 161 0.24 -4.25 -22.26
N CYS A 162 0.69 -5.23 -21.46
CA CYS A 162 1.26 -4.98 -20.15
C CYS A 162 2.66 -4.35 -20.30
N ARG A 163 2.69 -3.03 -20.51
CA ARG A 163 3.90 -2.21 -20.67
C ARG A 163 3.86 -1.06 -19.69
N PHE A 164 5.02 -0.70 -19.13
CA PHE A 164 5.12 0.47 -18.25
C PHE A 164 4.87 1.76 -19.03
N VAL A 165 4.05 2.65 -18.47
CA VAL A 165 3.77 3.97 -19.08
C VAL A 165 5.06 4.80 -19.21
N TYR A 166 5.95 4.70 -18.21
CA TYR A 166 7.23 5.40 -18.19
C TYR A 166 8.43 4.50 -18.50
N GLU A 167 8.27 3.55 -19.43
CA GLU A 167 9.32 2.57 -19.74
C GLU A 167 10.67 3.21 -20.10
N SER A 168 10.69 4.40 -20.73
CA SER A 168 11.93 5.12 -21.05
C SER A 168 12.73 5.61 -19.84
N GLU A 169 12.06 5.74 -18.69
CA GLU A 169 12.65 6.18 -17.43
C GLU A 169 13.13 5.01 -16.57
N ILE A 170 12.70 3.78 -16.84
CA ILE A 170 13.01 2.55 -16.07
C ILE A 170 14.29 1.91 -16.59
#